data_AF-A0A518FJ69-F1
#
_entry.id   AF-A0A518FJ69-F1
#
_cell.length_a   1.000
_cell.length_b   1.000
_cell.length_c   1.000
_cell.angle_alpha   90.00
_cell.angle_beta   90.00
_cell.angle_gamma   90.00
#
_symmetry.space_group_name_H-M   'P 1'
#
loop_
_entity.id
_entity.type
_entity.pdbx_description
1 polymer ?
#
loop_
_entity_poly.entity_id
_entity_poly.type
_entity_poly.pdbx_seq_one_letter_code
_entity_poly.pdbx_strand_id
1 'polypeptide(L)'
;MEDQWAVGQAEWEGQPLFVRYNTSVQDGHRKGDYPIKVGFALPFHAPSAEGLPGEDEMEQLGEIEELMEDYLGSDGVLVLVLTTGGMRELIFYVRPNTDIAGVHQRLMEDVTSHEVQCMGVEEPGWDSYYAFVSEWED
;
A
#
# COMPACT_ATOMS: atom_id res chain seq x y z
N MET A 1 -9.32 17.32 4.01
CA MET A 1 -10.29 16.28 4.38
C MET A 1 -9.48 15.14 4.94
N GLU A 2 -9.92 14.56 6.05
CA GLU A 2 -9.34 13.32 6.57
C GLU A 2 -9.63 12.18 5.59
N ASP A 3 -8.69 11.25 5.45
CA ASP A 3 -8.89 10.08 4.59
C ASP A 3 -10.02 9.20 5.15
N GLN A 4 -10.83 8.68 4.23
CA GLN A 4 -11.90 7.73 4.55
C GLN A 4 -11.50 6.37 4.01
N TRP A 5 -11.69 5.35 4.81
CA TRP A 5 -11.22 4.00 4.52
C TRP A 5 -12.36 3.00 4.61
N ALA A 6 -12.38 2.06 3.68
CA ALA A 6 -13.20 0.87 3.74
C ALA A 6 -12.31 -0.38 3.82
N VAL A 7 -12.87 -1.46 4.33
CA VAL A 7 -12.19 -2.75 4.48
C VAL A 7 -12.95 -3.83 3.73
N GLY A 8 -12.21 -4.72 3.07
CA GLY A 8 -12.76 -5.86 2.34
C GLY A 8 -11.96 -7.13 2.63
N GLN A 9 -12.58 -8.28 2.35
CA GLN A 9 -11.94 -9.59 2.47
C GLN A 9 -12.34 -10.47 1.29
N ALA A 10 -11.35 -10.97 0.57
CA ALA A 10 -11.50 -11.88 -0.56
C ALA A 10 -10.58 -13.10 -0.44
N GLU A 11 -10.60 -13.96 -1.45
CA GLU A 11 -9.58 -14.99 -1.68
C GLU A 11 -8.79 -14.64 -2.94
N TRP A 12 -7.46 -14.69 -2.87
CA TRP A 12 -6.56 -14.47 -3.98
C TRP A 12 -5.55 -15.62 -4.07
N GLU A 13 -5.50 -16.30 -5.22
CA GLU A 13 -4.63 -17.46 -5.45
C GLU A 13 -4.74 -18.56 -4.36
N GLY A 14 -5.93 -18.75 -3.80
CA GLY A 14 -6.19 -19.73 -2.75
C GLY A 14 -5.70 -19.31 -1.35
N GLN A 15 -5.39 -18.03 -1.14
CA GLN A 15 -5.02 -17.44 0.14
C GLN A 15 -6.00 -16.32 0.52
N PRO A 16 -6.27 -16.09 1.80
CA PRO A 16 -7.07 -14.94 2.22
C PRO A 16 -6.39 -13.63 1.85
N LEU A 17 -7.16 -12.72 1.25
CA LEU A 17 -6.78 -11.35 0.98
C LEU A 17 -7.58 -10.42 1.89
N PHE A 18 -6.89 -9.64 2.70
CA PHE A 18 -7.47 -8.51 3.41
C PHE A 18 -7.03 -7.22 2.71
N VAL A 19 -8.00 -6.34 2.43
CA VAL A 19 -7.75 -5.07 1.77
C VAL A 19 -8.30 -3.92 2.59
N ARG A 20 -7.52 -2.85 2.68
CA ARG A 20 -8.00 -1.52 3.04
C ARG A 20 -7.86 -0.63 1.81
N TYR A 21 -8.90 0.14 1.49
CA TYR A 21 -8.87 1.06 0.36
C TYR A 21 -9.41 2.43 0.76
N ASN A 22 -8.74 3.47 0.27
CA ASN A 22 -9.08 4.86 0.56
C ASN A 22 -10.27 5.27 -0.30
N THR A 23 -11.46 5.43 0.28
CA THR A 23 -12.68 5.83 -0.45
C THR A 23 -12.73 7.33 -0.73
N SER A 24 -11.91 8.14 -0.03
CA SER A 24 -11.92 9.59 -0.23
C SER A 24 -11.40 10.02 -1.61
N VAL A 25 -10.65 9.15 -2.30
CA VAL A 25 -10.07 9.40 -3.62
C VAL A 25 -10.84 8.75 -4.77
N GLN A 26 -11.95 8.06 -4.46
CA GLN A 26 -12.72 7.27 -5.42
C GLN A 26 -13.33 8.12 -6.54
N ASP A 27 -13.72 9.37 -6.27
CA ASP A 27 -14.24 10.29 -7.27
C ASP A 27 -13.19 10.76 -8.31
N GLY A 28 -11.92 10.38 -8.12
CA GLY A 28 -10.83 10.65 -9.04
C GLY A 28 -10.26 12.07 -8.98
N HIS A 29 -10.63 12.89 -7.99
CA HIS A 29 -10.20 14.29 -7.91
C HIS A 29 -8.67 14.46 -7.82
N ARG A 30 -7.92 13.40 -7.42
CA ARG A 30 -6.45 13.43 -7.32
C ARG A 30 -5.70 12.86 -8.51
N LYS A 31 -6.33 12.10 -9.42
CA LYS A 31 -5.60 11.31 -10.44
C LYS A 31 -4.59 12.12 -11.25
N GLY A 32 -4.98 13.31 -11.69
CA GLY A 32 -4.15 14.18 -12.53
C GLY A 32 -2.86 14.66 -11.85
N ASP A 33 -2.85 14.72 -10.52
CA ASP A 33 -1.72 15.23 -9.74
C ASP A 33 -0.70 14.14 -9.37
N TYR A 34 -1.10 12.86 -9.41
CA TYR A 34 -0.30 11.73 -8.95
C TYR A 34 -0.30 10.58 -9.97
N PRO A 35 0.49 10.68 -11.06
CA PRO A 35 0.38 9.75 -12.19
C PRO A 35 1.23 8.48 -12.05
N ILE A 36 1.99 8.32 -10.97
CA ILE A 36 2.94 7.21 -10.79
C ILE A 36 2.43 6.33 -9.64
N LYS A 37 2.19 5.05 -9.91
CA LYS A 37 1.90 4.04 -8.89
C LYS A 37 3.20 3.55 -8.29
N VAL A 38 3.26 3.46 -6.96
CA VAL A 38 4.38 2.91 -6.21
C VAL A 38 3.85 1.84 -5.27
N GLY A 39 4.32 0.61 -5.42
CA GLY A 39 4.06 -0.49 -4.49
C GLY A 39 5.25 -0.68 -3.56
N PHE A 40 5.00 -0.67 -2.26
CA PHE A 40 5.95 -1.12 -1.23
C PHE A 40 5.51 -2.46 -0.67
N ALA A 41 6.34 -3.48 -0.84
CA ALA A 41 6.07 -4.83 -0.37
C ALA A 41 6.91 -5.16 0.87
N LEU A 42 6.24 -5.71 1.88
CA LEU A 42 6.78 -6.11 3.18
C LEU A 42 6.50 -7.61 3.38
N PRO A 43 7.45 -8.50 3.04
CA PRO A 43 7.33 -9.92 3.31
C PRO A 43 7.27 -10.19 4.83
N PHE A 44 6.44 -11.13 5.24
CA PHE A 44 6.34 -11.55 6.64
C PHE A 44 7.48 -12.50 7.01
N HIS A 45 7.96 -12.43 8.25
CA HIS A 45 9.02 -13.28 8.79
C HIS A 45 8.55 -14.71 9.03
N ALA A 46 7.35 -14.84 9.60
CA ALA A 46 6.79 -16.11 10.04
C ALA A 46 5.28 -16.15 9.80
N PRO A 47 4.84 -16.13 8.52
CA PRO A 47 3.42 -16.19 8.20
C PRO A 47 2.75 -17.45 8.75
N SER A 48 1.48 -17.33 9.14
CA SER A 48 0.64 -18.46 9.52
C SER A 48 0.42 -19.43 8.35
N ALA A 49 -0.27 -20.55 8.60
CA ALA A 49 -0.64 -21.49 7.53
C ALA A 49 -1.51 -20.84 6.45
N GLU A 50 -2.20 -19.75 6.79
CA GLU A 50 -3.05 -18.93 5.92
C GLU A 50 -2.30 -17.72 5.33
N GLY A 51 -0.99 -17.60 5.54
CA GLY A 51 -0.19 -16.52 4.96
C GLY A 51 -0.30 -15.18 5.68
N LEU A 52 -0.76 -15.13 6.94
CA LEU A 52 -1.02 -13.90 7.69
C LEU A 52 0.06 -13.65 8.76
N PRO A 53 0.34 -12.38 9.14
CA PRO A 53 1.33 -12.06 10.15
C PRO A 53 0.80 -12.33 11.56
N GLY A 54 1.70 -12.50 12.52
CA GLY A 54 1.35 -12.55 13.95
C GLY A 54 0.97 -11.18 14.53
N GLU A 55 0.49 -11.14 15.78
CA GLU A 55 0.09 -9.88 16.44
C GLU A 55 1.24 -8.87 16.57
N ASP A 56 2.41 -9.32 17.07
CA ASP A 56 3.59 -8.45 17.24
C ASP A 56 4.09 -7.90 15.88
N GLU A 57 4.03 -8.73 14.83
CA GLU A 57 4.42 -8.34 13.48
C GLU A 57 3.41 -7.38 12.86
N MET A 58 2.12 -7.55 13.16
CA MET A 58 1.05 -6.63 12.72
C MET A 58 1.28 -5.20 13.24
N GLU A 59 1.72 -5.06 14.49
CA GLU A 59 2.05 -3.75 15.09
C GLU A 59 3.23 -3.10 14.35
N GLN A 60 4.32 -3.85 14.12
CA GLN A 60 5.50 -3.36 13.39
C GLN A 60 5.16 -2.95 11.95
N LEU A 61 4.29 -3.70 11.26
CA LEU A 61 3.83 -3.35 9.92
C LEU A 61 3.02 -2.04 9.92
N GLY A 62 2.30 -1.74 11.00
CA GLY A 62 1.62 -0.46 11.20
C GLY A 62 2.60 0.70 11.38
N GLU A 63 3.65 0.51 12.18
CA GLU A 63 4.70 1.52 12.36
C GLU A 63 5.44 1.82 11.03
N ILE A 64 5.67 0.80 10.21
CA ILE A 64 6.28 0.97 8.88
C ILE A 64 5.35 1.73 7.94
N GLU A 65 4.05 1.45 7.97
CA GLU A 65 3.04 2.17 7.19
C GLU A 65 3.05 3.66 7.51
N GLU A 66 2.99 4.02 8.80
CA GLU A 66 3.07 5.42 9.26
C GLU A 66 4.37 6.10 8.79
N LEU A 67 5.51 5.38 8.87
CA LEU A 67 6.79 5.91 8.41
C LEU A 67 6.81 6.16 6.89
N MET A 68 6.20 5.29 6.09
CA MET A 68 6.09 5.48 4.64
C MET A 68 5.22 6.70 4.31
N GLU A 69 4.10 6.88 5.01
CA GLU A 69 3.23 8.05 4.86
C GLU A 69 3.98 9.34 5.23
N ASP A 70 4.76 9.34 6.31
CA ASP A 70 5.58 10.48 6.71
C ASP A 70 6.67 10.81 5.67
N TYR A 71 7.32 9.79 5.10
CA TYR A 71 8.43 9.99 4.14
C TYR A 71 7.97 10.49 2.79
N LEU A 72 6.78 10.07 2.36
CA LEU A 72 6.14 10.55 1.14
C LEU A 72 5.41 11.87 1.37
N GLY A 73 4.85 12.09 2.56
CA GLY A 73 4.11 13.30 2.92
C GLY A 73 3.08 13.68 1.85
N SER A 74 3.09 14.94 1.43
CA SER A 74 2.17 15.44 0.39
C SER A 74 2.50 15.00 -1.04
N ASP A 75 3.63 14.30 -1.24
CA ASP A 75 4.03 13.79 -2.55
C ASP A 75 3.42 12.43 -2.85
N GLY A 76 2.93 11.71 -1.84
CA GLY A 76 2.24 10.44 -1.99
C GLY A 76 0.82 10.44 -1.43
N VAL A 77 0.00 9.54 -1.95
CA VAL A 77 -1.34 9.24 -1.44
C VAL A 77 -1.45 7.73 -1.31
N LEU A 78 -1.59 7.22 -0.08
CA LEU A 78 -1.86 5.81 0.17
C LEU A 78 -3.29 5.50 -0.28
N VAL A 79 -3.45 4.53 -1.17
CA VAL A 79 -4.75 4.20 -1.76
C VAL A 79 -5.21 2.78 -1.50
N LEU A 80 -4.27 1.84 -1.34
CA LEU A 80 -4.56 0.45 -1.00
C LEU A 80 -3.52 -0.07 -0.01
N VAL A 81 -3.98 -0.89 0.93
CA VAL A 81 -3.13 -1.78 1.72
C VAL A 81 -3.67 -3.20 1.58
N LEU A 82 -2.85 -4.08 1.02
CA LEU A 82 -3.16 -5.49 0.77
C LEU A 82 -2.39 -6.35 1.76
N THR A 83 -3.04 -7.34 2.37
CA THR A 83 -2.39 -8.35 3.23
C THR A 83 -2.83 -9.72 2.75
N THR A 84 -1.90 -10.48 2.16
CA THR A 84 -2.17 -11.79 1.56
C THR A 84 -0.87 -12.56 1.36
N GLY A 85 -0.94 -13.90 1.33
CA GLY A 85 0.11 -14.74 0.77
C GLY A 85 1.51 -14.58 1.36
N GLY A 86 1.61 -14.18 2.63
CA GLY A 86 2.90 -13.98 3.30
C GLY A 86 3.51 -12.59 3.15
N MET A 87 2.74 -11.58 2.73
CA MET A 87 3.21 -10.21 2.61
C MET A 87 2.12 -9.16 2.81
N ARG A 88 2.56 -7.93 3.13
CA ARG A 88 1.75 -6.72 3.04
C ARG A 88 2.26 -5.85 1.90
N GLU A 89 1.37 -5.38 1.04
CA GLU A 89 1.69 -4.40 0.00
C GLU A 89 0.94 -3.10 0.27
N LEU A 90 1.68 -1.99 0.31
CA LEU A 90 1.15 -0.63 0.37
C LEU A 90 1.26 0.02 -0.99
N ILE A 91 0.15 0.45 -1.55
CA ILE A 91 0.09 1.05 -2.88
C ILE A 91 -0.18 2.54 -2.73
N PHE A 92 0.79 3.33 -3.13
CA PHE A 92 0.71 4.79 -3.21
C PHE A 92 0.56 5.24 -4.66
N TYR A 93 -0.10 6.36 -4.87
CA TYR A 93 0.13 7.19 -6.05
C TYR A 93 0.92 8.42 -5.67
N VAL A 94 1.96 8.74 -6.45
CA VAL A 94 2.90 9.83 -6.15
C VAL A 94 2.96 10.88 -7.25
N ARG A 95 3.35 12.10 -6.87
CA ARG A 95 3.51 13.24 -7.78
C ARG A 95 4.63 13.02 -8.80
N PRO A 96 4.61 13.71 -9.95
CA PRO A 96 5.77 13.77 -10.83
C PRO A 96 7.00 14.30 -10.08
N ASN A 97 8.17 13.69 -10.32
CA ASN A 97 9.45 14.02 -9.69
C ASN A 97 9.59 13.66 -8.21
N THR A 98 8.66 12.90 -7.61
CA THR A 98 8.88 12.29 -6.29
C THR A 98 10.16 11.46 -6.31
N ASP A 99 11.06 11.67 -5.36
CA ASP A 99 12.30 10.89 -5.23
C ASP A 99 12.03 9.51 -4.61
N ILE A 100 11.40 8.63 -5.40
CA ILE A 100 11.01 7.28 -4.96
C ILE A 100 12.23 6.48 -4.52
N ALA A 101 13.35 6.60 -5.24
CA ALA A 101 14.57 5.87 -4.90
C ALA A 101 15.17 6.35 -3.57
N GLY A 102 15.21 7.67 -3.33
CA GLY A 102 15.67 8.22 -2.05
C GLY A 102 14.73 7.91 -0.89
N VAL A 103 13.42 7.87 -1.11
CA VAL A 103 12.45 7.40 -0.11
C VAL A 103 12.70 5.93 0.21
N HIS A 104 12.82 5.07 -0.80
CA HIS A 104 13.08 3.64 -0.60
C HIS A 104 14.41 3.39 0.12
N GLN A 105 15.47 4.11 -0.23
CA GLN A 105 16.75 4.01 0.47
C GLN A 105 16.62 4.35 1.96
N ARG A 106 15.96 5.46 2.30
CA ARG A 106 15.74 5.85 3.70
C ARG A 106 14.92 4.81 4.45
N LEU A 107 13.85 4.28 3.84
CA LEU A 107 13.08 3.19 4.43
C LEU A 107 13.94 1.97 4.73
N MET A 108 14.83 1.56 3.83
CA MET A 108 15.76 0.44 4.07
C MET A 108 16.78 0.72 5.19
N GLU A 109 17.12 1.98 5.44
CA GLU A 109 18.05 2.38 6.51
C GLU A 109 17.34 2.40 7.89
N ASP A 110 16.11 2.89 7.95
CA ASP A 110 15.37 3.09 9.20
C ASP A 110 14.50 1.88 9.60
N VAL A 111 13.98 1.13 8.64
CA VAL A 111 13.20 -0.09 8.88
C VAL A 111 14.15 -1.26 9.07
N THR A 112 14.43 -1.60 10.33
CA THR A 112 15.28 -2.76 10.66
C THR A 112 14.48 -4.04 10.88
N SER A 113 13.16 -3.94 11.02
CA SER A 113 12.30 -5.08 11.32
C SER A 113 11.98 -5.90 10.07
N HIS A 114 11.81 -5.30 8.89
CA HIS A 114 11.38 -5.99 7.67
C HIS A 114 12.25 -5.63 6.46
N GLU A 115 12.28 -6.51 5.46
CA GLU A 115 12.72 -6.12 4.12
C GLU A 115 11.67 -5.19 3.50
N VAL A 116 12.13 -4.08 2.90
CA VAL A 116 11.26 -3.16 2.15
C VAL A 116 11.59 -3.29 0.67
N GLN A 117 10.64 -3.82 -0.10
CA GLN A 117 10.72 -3.89 -1.55
C GLN A 117 9.94 -2.73 -2.18
N CYS A 118 10.37 -2.23 -3.33
CA CYS A 118 9.75 -1.07 -3.98
C CYS A 118 9.68 -1.25 -5.50
N MET A 119 8.53 -0.95 -6.10
CA MET A 119 8.34 -0.89 -7.55
C MET A 119 7.51 0.32 -7.93
N GLY A 120 7.99 1.11 -8.89
CA GLY A 120 7.27 2.25 -9.46
C GLY A 120 6.89 2.01 -10.93
N VAL A 121 5.68 2.41 -11.31
CA VAL A 121 5.20 2.36 -12.70
C VAL A 121 4.31 3.58 -13.00
N GLU A 122 4.43 4.13 -14.21
CA GLU A 122 3.49 5.15 -14.66
C GLU A 122 2.09 4.54 -14.85
N GLU A 123 1.10 5.08 -14.15
CA GLU A 123 -0.28 4.62 -14.19
C GLU A 123 -1.25 5.80 -13.93
N PRO A 124 -1.31 6.79 -14.83
CA PRO A 124 -2.10 8.01 -14.62
C PRO A 124 -3.60 7.77 -14.54
N GLY A 125 -4.10 6.64 -15.04
CA GLY A 125 -5.51 6.24 -14.97
C GLY A 125 -5.95 5.76 -13.58
N TRP A 126 -4.97 5.41 -12.74
CA TRP A 126 -5.15 4.70 -11.48
C TRP A 126 -5.85 3.34 -11.63
N ASP A 127 -5.66 2.69 -12.78
CA ASP A 127 -6.45 1.54 -13.21
C ASP A 127 -6.46 0.40 -12.19
N SER A 128 -5.34 0.16 -11.49
CA SER A 128 -5.23 -0.85 -10.43
C SER A 128 -6.14 -0.54 -9.24
N TYR A 129 -6.19 0.73 -8.81
CA TYR A 129 -7.04 1.13 -7.70
C TYR A 129 -8.53 0.98 -8.08
N TYR A 130 -8.90 1.40 -9.29
CA TYR A 130 -10.30 1.30 -9.74
C TYR A 130 -10.72 -0.14 -10.02
N ALA A 131 -9.82 -0.98 -10.54
CA ALA A 131 -10.08 -2.40 -10.68
C ALA A 131 -10.47 -3.00 -9.32
N PHE A 132 -9.70 -2.70 -8.27
CA PHE A 132 -10.03 -3.16 -6.92
C PHE A 132 -11.36 -2.60 -6.41
N VAL A 133 -11.57 -1.27 -6.43
CA VAL A 133 -12.77 -0.69 -5.83
C VAL A 133 -14.05 -1.13 -6.55
N SER A 134 -13.99 -1.33 -7.87
CA SER A 134 -15.15 -1.80 -8.66
C SER A 134 -15.62 -3.21 -8.32
N GLU A 135 -14.78 -4.05 -7.71
CA GLU A 135 -15.17 -5.39 -7.25
C GLU A 135 -16.02 -5.37 -5.98
N TRP A 136 -16.13 -4.22 -5.30
CA TRP A 136 -16.85 -4.05 -4.03
C TRP A 136 -18.00 -3.03 -4.11
N GLU A 137 -18.30 -2.52 -5.30
CA GLU A 137 -19.51 -1.75 -5.57
C GLU A 137 -20.68 -2.73 -5.87
N ASP A 138 -21.43 -3.09 -4.83
CA ASP A 138 -22.75 -3.76 -4.93
C ASP A 138 -23.85 -2.80 -5.43
#